data_AF-A0A931C9Y8-F1
#
_entry.id   AF-A0A931C9Y8-F1
#
_cell.length_a   1.000
_cell.length_b   1.000
_cell.length_c   1.000
_cell.angle_alpha   90.00
_cell.angle_beta   90.00
_cell.angle_gamma   90.00
#
_symmetry.space_group_name_H-M   'P 1'
#
loop_
_entity.id
_entity.type
_entity.pdbx_description
1 polymer ?
#
loop_
_entity_poly.entity_id
_entity_poly.type
_entity_poly.pdbx_seq_one_letter_code
_entity_poly.pdbx_strand_id
1 'polypeptide(L)'
;MRMNLRATHYGYAYQDLITGIALVDLMLGTADQVIVDTKGEPGDRFDDLTVKYRTGRRIRVQIKHTSLDRELSKILSPQTEESGASPRADR
;
A
#
# COMPACT_ATOMS: atom_id res chain seq x y z
N MET A 1 17.31 14.26 -20.65
CA MET A 1 17.31 13.94 -19.21
C MET A 1 17.40 12.42 -19.04
N ARG A 2 18.54 11.88 -18.59
CA ARG A 2 18.62 10.46 -18.17
C ARG A 2 18.11 10.38 -16.74
N MET A 3 16.95 9.77 -16.52
CA MET A 3 16.46 9.52 -15.17
C MET A 3 17.41 8.53 -14.47
N ASN A 4 17.95 8.94 -13.33
CA ASN A 4 18.86 8.12 -12.54
C ASN A 4 18.06 7.01 -11.85
N LEU A 5 17.96 5.84 -12.51
CA LEU A 5 17.19 4.68 -12.04
C LEU A 5 17.63 4.18 -10.66
N ARG A 6 18.82 4.56 -10.16
CA ARG A 6 19.33 4.11 -8.84
C ARG A 6 18.38 4.45 -7.68
N ALA A 7 17.71 5.60 -7.69
CA ALA A 7 16.80 5.98 -6.60
C ALA A 7 15.55 5.08 -6.53
N THR A 8 15.09 4.59 -7.68
CA THR A 8 13.99 3.63 -7.80
C THR A 8 14.39 2.24 -7.28
N HIS A 9 15.66 1.84 -7.46
CA HIS A 9 16.14 0.52 -7.07
C HIS A 9 16.18 0.28 -5.54
N TYR A 10 16.37 1.33 -4.74
CA TYR A 10 16.38 1.17 -3.27
C TYR A 10 15.01 0.81 -2.71
N GLY A 11 13.92 1.29 -3.31
CA GLY A 11 12.57 0.94 -2.88
C GLY A 11 12.27 -0.55 -3.02
N TYR A 12 12.71 -1.15 -4.13
CA TYR A 12 12.55 -2.58 -4.37
C TYR A 12 13.34 -3.43 -3.36
N ALA A 13 14.53 -2.99 -2.93
CA ALA A 13 15.29 -3.72 -1.93
C ALA A 13 14.55 -3.85 -0.58
N TYR A 14 13.85 -2.80 -0.15
CA TYR A 14 13.03 -2.87 1.07
C TYR A 14 11.79 -3.76 0.89
N GLN A 15 11.19 -3.73 -0.30
CA GLN A 15 10.06 -4.61 -0.63
C GLN A 15 10.46 -6.08 -0.58
N ASP A 16 11.60 -6.44 -1.15
CA ASP A 16 12.12 -7.82 -1.14
C ASP A 16 12.41 -8.29 0.28
N LEU A 17 13.05 -7.46 1.11
CA LEU A 17 13.36 -7.80 2.50
C LEU A 17 12.10 -8.04 3.34
N ILE A 18 11.13 -7.12 3.26
CA ILE A 18 9.89 -7.25 4.04
C ILE A 18 9.07 -8.45 3.54
N THR A 19 9.03 -8.67 2.23
CA THR A 19 8.37 -9.85 1.64
C THR A 19 9.05 -11.13 2.11
N GLY A 20 10.39 -11.18 2.15
CA GLY A 20 11.15 -12.32 2.65
C GLY A 20 10.79 -12.68 4.09
N ILE A 21 10.65 -11.68 4.98
CA ILE A 21 10.20 -11.91 6.37
C ILE A 21 8.80 -12.53 6.39
N ALA A 22 7.87 -12.01 5.60
CA ALA A 22 6.51 -12.56 5.52
C ALA A 22 6.47 -13.99 4.98
N LEU A 23 7.36 -14.34 4.05
CA LEU A 23 7.50 -15.70 3.55
C LEU A 23 8.07 -16.65 4.62
N VAL A 24 8.98 -16.19 5.47
CA VAL A 24 9.44 -16.97 6.64
C VAL A 24 8.27 -17.24 7.59
N ASP A 25 7.41 -16.26 7.83
CA ASP A 25 6.18 -16.47 8.62
C ASP A 25 5.27 -17.54 7.99
N LEU A 26 5.17 -17.58 6.66
CA LEU A 26 4.43 -18.62 5.96
C LEU A 26 5.07 -20.00 6.13
N MET A 27 6.41 -20.09 6.03
CA MET A 27 7.16 -21.35 6.19
C MET A 27 7.10 -21.90 7.62
N LEU A 28 7.20 -21.02 8.62
CA LEU A 28 7.02 -21.38 10.04
C LEU A 28 5.56 -21.66 10.39
N GLY A 29 4.66 -21.31 9.48
CA GLY A 29 3.25 -21.51 9.64
C GLY A 29 2.63 -20.59 10.67
N THR A 30 3.17 -19.40 10.91
CA THR A 30 2.50 -18.34 11.67
C THR A 30 1.50 -17.61 10.77
N ALA A 31 1.85 -17.42 9.49
CA ALA A 31 0.96 -16.97 8.43
C ALA A 31 0.26 -18.14 7.73
N ASP A 32 -0.95 -17.90 7.22
CA ASP A 32 -1.68 -18.84 6.37
C ASP A 32 -1.67 -18.43 4.89
N GLN A 33 -1.55 -17.12 4.61
CA GLN A 33 -1.49 -16.59 3.27
C GLN A 33 -0.63 -15.33 3.20
N VAL A 34 0.23 -15.27 2.18
CA VAL A 34 1.00 -14.09 1.79
C VAL A 34 0.67 -13.77 0.34
N ILE A 35 0.29 -12.52 0.07
CA ILE A 35 -0.04 -12.00 -1.26
C ILE A 35 0.90 -10.83 -1.53
N VAL A 36 1.59 -10.85 -2.67
CA VAL A 36 2.65 -9.91 -3.03
C VAL A 36 2.30 -9.22 -4.33
N ASP A 37 2.54 -7.91 -4.41
CA ASP A 37 2.40 -7.09 -5.63
C ASP A 37 1.05 -7.32 -6.36
N THR A 38 -0.02 -7.43 -5.58
CA THR A 38 -1.35 -7.75 -6.11
C THR A 38 -2.35 -6.70 -5.69
N LYS A 39 -2.98 -6.08 -6.68
CA LYS A 39 -4.05 -5.13 -6.48
C LYS A 39 -5.37 -5.86 -6.28
N GLY A 40 -5.97 -5.73 -5.10
CA GLY A 40 -7.22 -6.43 -4.79
C GLY A 40 -8.44 -5.84 -5.47
N GLU A 41 -8.50 -4.50 -5.59
CA GLU A 41 -9.61 -3.75 -6.17
C GLU A 41 -9.09 -2.52 -6.94
N PRO A 42 -9.86 -1.99 -7.90
CA PRO A 42 -9.56 -0.68 -8.48
C PRO A 42 -9.44 0.39 -7.38
N GLY A 43 -8.31 1.08 -7.32
CA GLY A 43 -8.04 2.10 -6.30
C GLY A 43 -7.43 1.59 -4.99
N ASP A 44 -7.11 0.30 -4.90
CA ASP A 44 -6.36 -0.24 -3.77
C ASP A 44 -4.96 0.42 -3.67
N ARG A 45 -4.62 0.89 -2.47
CA ARG A 45 -3.40 1.65 -2.17
C ARG A 45 -2.35 0.85 -1.38
N PHE A 46 -2.67 -0.39 -1.04
CA PHE A 46 -1.83 -1.30 -0.24
C PHE A 46 -1.64 -2.61 -1.00
N ASP A 47 -0.99 -2.51 -2.15
CA ASP A 47 -0.80 -3.60 -3.12
C ASP A 47 0.56 -4.31 -2.97
N ASP A 48 1.54 -3.68 -2.32
CA ASP A 48 2.90 -4.24 -2.23
C ASP A 48 2.95 -5.55 -1.43
N LEU A 49 2.27 -5.62 -0.27
CA LEU A 49 2.22 -6.84 0.55
C LEU A 49 0.94 -6.95 1.39
N THR A 50 0.31 -8.12 1.37
CA THR A 50 -0.75 -8.51 2.31
C THR A 50 -0.41 -9.83 2.97
N VAL A 51 -0.42 -9.86 4.31
CA VAL A 51 -0.22 -11.07 5.13
C VAL A 51 -1.48 -11.36 5.92
N LYS A 52 -1.95 -12.59 5.86
CA LYS A 52 -2.98 -13.12 6.74
C LYS A 52 -2.31 -14.11 7.70
N TYR A 53 -2.61 -13.93 8.98
CA TYR A 53 -2.10 -14.76 10.06
C TYR A 53 -3.19 -15.70 10.54
N ARG A 54 -2.79 -16.90 11.01
CA ARG A 54 -3.75 -17.88 11.58
C ARG A 54 -4.53 -17.36 12.77
N THR A 55 -4.01 -16.36 13.47
CA THR A 55 -4.70 -15.67 14.56
C THR A 55 -5.91 -14.83 14.09
N GLY A 56 -6.16 -14.76 12.77
CA GLY A 56 -7.17 -13.90 12.16
C GLY A 56 -6.69 -12.47 11.91
N ARG A 57 -5.45 -12.14 12.33
CA ARG A 57 -4.85 -10.83 12.05
C ARG A 57 -4.50 -10.72 10.57
N ARG A 58 -4.85 -9.58 9.96
CA ARG A 58 -4.43 -9.21 8.60
C ARG A 58 -3.57 -7.95 8.63
N ILE A 59 -2.46 -7.98 7.91
CA ILE A 59 -1.58 -6.84 7.69
C ILE A 59 -1.54 -6.53 6.20
N ARG A 60 -1.57 -5.24 5.85
CA ARG A 60 -1.44 -4.74 4.49
C ARG A 60 -0.44 -3.59 4.48
N VAL A 61 0.51 -3.61 3.56
CA VAL A 61 1.65 -2.69 3.55
C VAL A 61 1.78 -2.06 2.17
N GLN A 62 2.06 -0.75 2.17
CA GLN A 62 2.57 -0.02 1.02
C GLN A 62 3.95 0.53 1.36
N ILE A 63 4.92 0.30 0.50
CA ILE A 63 6.32 0.66 0.66
C ILE A 63 6.64 1.73 -0.37
N LYS A 64 7.07 2.91 0.11
CA LYS A 64 7.54 4.00 -0.74
C LYS A 64 8.92 4.41 -0.29
N HIS A 65 9.84 4.52 -1.23
CA HIS A 65 11.19 5.01 -0.97
C HIS A 65 11.34 6.44 -1.49
N THR A 66 11.95 7.30 -0.66
CA THR A 66 12.36 8.65 -1.02
C THR A 66 13.72 8.93 -0.38
N SER A 67 14.62 9.58 -1.13
CA SER A 67 15.89 10.08 -0.61
C SER A 67 15.78 11.51 -0.06
N LEU A 68 14.59 12.13 -0.19
CA LEU A 68 14.25 13.39 0.43
C LEU A 68 13.59 13.10 1.77
N ASP A 69 14.17 13.63 2.85
CA ASP A 69 13.54 13.61 4.16
C ASP A 69 12.24 14.41 4.08
N ARG A 70 11.13 13.72 4.30
CA ARG A 70 9.81 14.32 4.31
C ARG A 70 9.04 13.69 5.44
N GLU A 71 8.42 14.50 6.29
CA GLU A 71 7.51 13.99 7.30
C GLU A 71 6.42 13.14 6.63
N LEU A 72 6.14 11.98 7.22
CA LEU A 72 5.03 11.10 6.84
C LEU A 72 3.71 11.83 7.15
N SER A 73 3.30 12.73 6.27
CA SER A 73 2.00 13.36 6.34
C SER A 73 0.93 12.30 6.09
N LYS A 74 0.01 12.11 7.04
CA LYS A 74 -1.24 11.36 6.82
C LYS A 74 -2.07 12.10 5.78
N ILE A 75 -1.75 11.93 4.51
CA ILE A 75 -2.61 12.40 3.44
C ILE A 75 -3.79 11.42 3.40
N LEU A 76 -4.86 11.79 4.12
CA LEU A 76 -6.21 11.39 3.77
C LEU A 76 -6.38 11.82 2.31
N SER A 77 -6.35 10.84 1.39
CA SER A 77 -6.70 11.12 0.00
C SER A 77 -8.07 11.81 0.00
N PRO A 78 -8.23 12.95 -0.67
CA PRO A 78 -9.50 13.64 -0.69
C PRO A 78 -10.56 12.69 -1.24
N GLN A 79 -11.57 12.41 -0.43
CA GLN A 79 -12.84 11.91 -0.95
C GLN A 79 -13.43 13.07 -1.74
N THR A 80 -13.63 12.87 -3.03
CA THR A 80 -14.40 13.79 -3.85
C THR A 80 -15.84 13.72 -3.36
N GLU A 81 -16.23 14.65 -2.49
CA GLU A 81 -17.64 14.93 -2.22
C GLU A 81 -18.22 15.68 -3.42
N GLU A 82 -18.93 14.97 -4.30
CA GLU A 82 -19.96 15.62 -5.11
C GLU A 82 -21.22 15.81 -4.25
N SER A 83 -21.31 16.95 -3.56
CA SER A 83 -22.60 17.48 -3.09
C SER A 83 -23.15 18.49 -4.10
N GLY A 84 -23.74 17.97 -5.18
CA GLY A 84 -24.57 18.75 -6.08
C GLY A 84 -25.99 18.87 -5.52
N ALA A 85 -26.20 19.72 -4.51
CA ALA A 85 -27.54 20.09 -4.07
C ALA A 85 -28.26 20.89 -5.17
N SER A 86 -29.30 20.31 -5.76
CA SER A 86 -30.20 20.99 -6.69
C SER A 86 -31.16 21.93 -5.93
N PRO A 87 -31.25 23.23 -6.26
CA PRO A 87 -32.21 24.13 -5.60
C PRO A 87 -33.62 23.82 -6.09
N ARG A 88 -34.54 23.60 -5.14
CA ARG A 88 -35.98 23.61 -5.38
C ARG A 88 -36.39 24.94 -6.01
N ALA A 89 -37.01 24.89 -7.18
CA ALA A 89 -37.73 26.02 -7.74
C ALA A 89 -39.13 26.07 -7.10
N ASP A 90 -39.35 27.08 -6.27
CA ASP A 90 -40.67 27.60 -5.94
C ASP A 90 -41.22 28.33 -7.17
N ARG A 91 -42.27 27.79 -7.80
CA ARG A 91 -43.47 28.48 -8.31
C ARG A 91 -44.38 27.54 -9.08
#